data_AF-A0A183N3N7-F1
#
_entry.id   AF-A0A183N3N7-F1
#
_cell.length_a   1.000
_cell.length_b   1.000
_cell.length_c   1.000
_cell.angle_alpha   90.00
_cell.angle_beta   90.00
_cell.angle_gamma   90.00
#
_symmetry.space_group_name_H-M   'P 1'
#
loop_
_entity.id
_entity.type
_entity.pdbx_description
1 polymer ?
#
loop_
_entity_poly.entity_id
_entity_poly.type
_entity_poly.pdbx_seq_one_letter_code
_entity_poly.pdbx_strand_id
1 'polypeptide(L)'
;MKAILVPPIQPPKQFHLTSSEWDSLNAATGKESEQNAILEAIVAERNLPVYLSGSDGKIRVCNVCAIIKPDRSHHCSTCGVCLLKMDHHCPWTNNCIGFHNHKFFIVFLSWGVVYCFFIICTSASYFAEFWRCPNNISVDRFQVLFLFIVAAMFGLCQLGLASYHMYLVGINLSTLETFHYPRLRGGQPDKTLFNLGIKENFRETFGSCFQLAILPVFTT
;
A
#
# COMPACT_ATOMS: atom_id res chain seq x y z
N MET A 1 5.29 -14.88 2.88
CA MET A 1 6.74 -14.59 2.88
C MET A 1 7.10 -13.38 2.01
N LYS A 2 6.71 -13.30 0.73
CA LYS A 2 7.13 -12.17 -0.15
C LYS A 2 6.72 -10.77 0.30
N ALA A 3 5.53 -10.57 0.87
CA ALA A 3 5.12 -9.26 1.40
C ALA A 3 6.07 -8.74 2.51
N ILE A 4 6.72 -9.64 3.25
CA ILE A 4 7.69 -9.33 4.30
C ILE A 4 9.07 -9.08 3.68
N LEU A 5 9.52 -9.97 2.79
CA LEU A 5 10.91 -9.99 2.34
C LEU A 5 11.22 -9.09 1.14
N VAL A 6 10.21 -8.77 0.33
CA VAL A 6 10.43 -7.92 -0.85
C VAL A 6 10.51 -6.46 -0.37
N PRO A 7 11.68 -5.81 -0.50
CA PRO A 7 11.84 -4.45 -0.02
C PRO A 7 11.01 -3.49 -0.88
N PRO A 8 10.49 -2.40 -0.29
CA PRO A 8 9.80 -1.37 -1.03
C PRO A 8 10.82 -0.59 -1.87
N ILE A 9 10.38 -0.09 -3.03
CA ILE A 9 11.26 0.64 -3.95
C ILE A 9 11.30 2.13 -3.59
N GLN A 10 12.52 2.66 -3.52
CA GLN A 10 12.79 4.08 -3.37
C GLN A 10 12.75 4.80 -4.73
N PRO A 11 12.43 6.12 -4.75
CA PRO A 11 12.54 6.95 -5.94
C PRO A 11 13.91 6.85 -6.65
N PRO A 12 13.94 6.87 -7.99
CA PRO A 12 15.20 6.89 -8.74
C PRO A 12 16.08 8.11 -8.41
N LYS A 13 17.39 8.00 -8.65
CA LYS A 13 18.37 9.05 -8.32
C LYS A 13 18.06 10.41 -8.98
N GLN A 14 17.44 10.44 -10.15
CA GLN A 14 17.07 11.68 -10.85
C GLN A 14 16.13 12.60 -10.06
N PHE A 15 15.37 12.05 -9.10
CA PHE A 15 14.48 12.79 -8.21
C PHE A 15 15.19 13.37 -6.98
N HIS A 16 16.44 12.96 -6.72
CA HIS A 16 17.23 13.48 -5.60
C HIS A 16 17.79 14.86 -5.96
N LEU A 17 17.69 15.78 -5.00
CA LEU A 17 18.28 17.11 -5.12
C LEU A 17 19.79 16.99 -4.90
N THR A 18 20.57 17.70 -5.70
CA THR A 18 22.00 17.86 -5.45
C THR A 18 22.21 18.73 -4.20
N SER A 19 23.39 18.70 -3.61
CA SER A 19 23.70 19.56 -2.45
C SER A 19 23.45 21.04 -2.76
N SER A 20 23.85 21.52 -3.94
CA SER A 20 23.63 22.92 -4.34
C SER A 20 22.16 23.27 -4.52
N GLU A 21 21.35 22.38 -5.08
CA GLU A 21 19.90 22.59 -5.21
C GLU A 21 19.21 22.57 -3.85
N TRP A 22 19.64 21.67 -2.97
CA TRP A 22 19.14 21.58 -1.60
C TRP A 22 19.45 22.86 -0.82
N ASP A 23 20.67 23.37 -0.92
CA ASP A 23 21.10 24.62 -0.29
C ASP A 23 20.30 25.81 -0.85
N SER A 24 20.06 25.84 -2.16
CA SER A 24 19.25 26.88 -2.81
C SER A 24 17.80 26.85 -2.33
N LEU A 25 17.21 25.65 -2.21
CA LEU A 25 15.85 25.49 -1.69
C LEU A 25 15.73 25.90 -0.21
N ASN A 26 16.76 25.58 0.59
CA ASN A 26 16.82 25.96 2.00
C ASN A 26 17.05 27.46 2.19
N ALA A 27 17.82 28.12 1.33
CA ALA A 27 18.00 29.57 1.36
C ALA A 27 16.68 30.32 1.11
N ALA A 28 15.75 29.71 0.36
CA ALA A 28 14.41 30.21 0.12
C ALA A 28 13.38 29.82 1.21
N THR A 29 13.80 29.22 2.34
CA THR A 29 12.89 28.82 3.42
C THR A 29 12.08 30.01 3.94
N GLY A 30 10.76 29.81 4.07
CA GLY A 30 9.82 30.87 4.46
C GLY A 30 9.28 31.70 3.28
N LYS A 31 9.81 31.49 2.07
CA LYS A 31 9.34 32.12 0.82
C LYS A 31 8.78 31.06 -0.13
N GLU A 32 7.55 30.62 0.15
CA GLU A 32 6.95 29.47 -0.53
C GLU A 32 6.88 29.59 -2.07
N SER A 33 6.66 30.80 -2.59
CA SER A 33 6.63 31.07 -4.03
C SER A 33 8.01 30.87 -4.68
N GLU A 34 9.07 31.34 -4.02
CA GLU A 34 10.45 31.20 -4.48
C GLU A 34 10.90 29.73 -4.45
N GLN A 35 10.55 29.00 -3.38
CA GLN A 35 10.80 27.56 -3.29
C GLN A 35 10.12 26.78 -4.41
N ASN A 36 8.85 27.07 -4.70
CA ASN A 36 8.14 26.39 -5.78
C ASN A 36 8.74 26.73 -7.14
N ALA A 37 9.15 27.97 -7.40
CA ALA A 37 9.81 28.36 -8.64
C ALA A 37 11.14 27.61 -8.87
N ILE A 38 11.94 27.41 -7.82
CA ILE A 38 13.18 26.61 -7.88
C ILE A 38 12.84 25.16 -8.25
N LEU A 39 11.85 24.56 -7.58
CA LEU A 39 11.43 23.17 -7.86
C LEU A 39 10.89 23.02 -9.28
N GLU A 40 10.12 23.98 -9.77
CA GLU A 40 9.59 23.99 -11.14
C GLU A 40 10.72 24.03 -12.18
N ALA A 41 11.74 24.87 -11.95
CA ALA A 41 12.93 24.94 -12.82
C ALA A 41 13.68 23.60 -12.87
N ILE A 42 13.91 22.96 -11.71
CA ILE A 42 14.59 21.65 -11.63
C ILE A 42 13.79 20.56 -12.34
N VAL A 43 12.47 20.52 -12.14
CA VAL A 43 11.59 19.55 -12.82
C VAL A 43 11.65 19.73 -14.34
N ALA A 44 11.62 20.98 -14.82
CA ALA A 44 11.66 21.29 -16.24
C ALA A 44 13.02 20.94 -16.87
N GLU A 45 14.13 21.33 -16.23
CA GLU A 45 15.49 21.05 -16.69
C GLU A 45 15.75 19.55 -16.84
N ARG A 46 15.29 18.76 -15.86
CA ARG A 46 15.49 17.30 -15.82
C ARG A 46 14.40 16.50 -16.51
N ASN A 47 13.36 17.17 -17.04
CA ASN A 47 12.18 16.53 -17.61
C ASN A 47 11.55 15.46 -16.69
N LEU A 48 11.38 15.78 -15.41
CA LEU A 48 10.86 14.82 -14.42
C LEU A 48 9.34 14.62 -14.58
N PRO A 49 8.83 13.37 -14.60
CA PRO A 49 7.41 13.09 -14.70
C PRO A 49 6.72 13.29 -13.34
N VAL A 50 6.50 14.55 -12.98
CA VAL A 50 5.83 14.94 -11.73
C VAL A 50 4.62 15.78 -12.10
N TYR A 51 3.45 15.15 -12.18
CA TYR A 51 2.21 15.83 -12.59
C TYR A 51 1.36 16.25 -11.39
N LEU A 52 1.60 15.68 -10.21
CA LEU A 52 0.83 15.96 -9.01
C LEU A 52 1.40 17.13 -8.20
N SER A 53 0.52 17.78 -7.45
CA SER A 53 0.86 18.81 -6.46
C SER A 53 0.47 18.39 -5.04
N GLY A 54 1.00 19.12 -4.06
CA GLY A 54 0.53 19.09 -2.67
C GLY A 54 -0.86 19.71 -2.51
N SER A 55 -1.37 19.69 -1.28
CA SER A 55 -2.63 20.35 -0.89
C SER A 55 -2.60 21.86 -1.08
N ASP A 56 -1.40 22.44 -1.04
CA ASP A 56 -1.11 23.85 -1.30
C ASP A 56 -0.92 24.17 -2.80
N GLY A 57 -1.07 23.17 -3.68
CA GLY A 57 -0.92 23.34 -5.13
C GLY A 57 0.54 23.37 -5.62
N LYS A 58 1.52 23.15 -4.74
CA LYS A 58 2.95 23.23 -5.07
C LYS A 58 3.58 21.87 -5.33
N ILE A 59 4.79 21.85 -5.88
CA ILE A 59 5.58 20.62 -6.04
C ILE A 59 5.87 20.01 -4.66
N ARG A 60 5.65 18.70 -4.54
CA ARG A 60 5.86 17.98 -3.30
C ARG A 60 7.34 17.66 -3.13
N VAL A 61 7.95 18.13 -2.05
CA VAL A 61 9.32 17.80 -1.66
C VAL A 61 9.34 16.98 -0.37
N CYS A 62 10.37 16.17 -0.16
CA CYS A 62 10.67 15.54 1.12
C CYS A 62 11.90 16.19 1.74
N ASN A 63 11.73 16.85 2.88
CA ASN A 63 12.85 17.53 3.55
C ASN A 63 13.80 16.58 4.29
N VAL A 64 13.35 15.36 4.57
CA VAL A 64 14.17 14.33 5.22
C VAL A 64 15.08 13.65 4.20
N CYS A 65 14.54 13.32 3.03
CA CYS A 65 15.29 12.62 1.98
C CYS A 65 15.95 13.55 0.95
N ALA A 66 15.68 14.87 1.01
CA ALA A 66 16.09 15.85 0.01
C ALA A 66 15.72 15.42 -1.43
N ILE A 67 14.47 15.02 -1.64
CA ILE A 67 13.96 14.58 -2.95
C ILE A 67 12.72 15.36 -3.37
N ILE A 68 12.60 15.58 -4.68
CA ILE A 68 11.33 15.92 -5.31
C ILE A 68 10.51 14.62 -5.36
N LYS A 69 9.36 14.58 -4.70
CA LYS A 69 8.57 13.34 -4.58
C LYS A 69 7.97 12.98 -5.95
N PRO A 70 8.32 11.82 -6.54
CA PRO A 70 7.57 11.30 -7.68
C PRO A 70 6.07 11.19 -7.38
N ASP A 71 5.25 11.17 -8.41
CA ASP A 71 3.82 10.97 -8.26
C ASP A 71 3.51 9.71 -7.45
N ARG A 72 2.51 9.82 -6.55
CA ARG A 72 2.10 8.76 -5.63
C ARG A 72 3.17 8.27 -4.63
N SER A 73 4.35 8.88 -4.58
CA SER A 73 5.36 8.57 -3.56
C SER A 73 5.11 9.31 -2.25
N HIS A 74 5.45 8.66 -1.13
CA HIS A 74 5.34 9.23 0.21
C HIS A 74 6.55 8.84 1.07
N HIS A 75 6.87 9.66 2.07
CA HIS A 75 7.91 9.34 3.07
C HIS A 75 7.31 8.49 4.17
N CYS A 76 7.91 7.34 4.45
CA CYS A 76 7.56 6.53 5.60
C CYS A 76 8.54 6.84 6.74
N SER A 77 8.07 7.46 7.81
CA SER A 77 8.90 7.79 8.98
C SER A 77 9.48 6.54 9.65
N THR A 78 8.74 5.43 9.66
CA THR A 78 9.20 4.14 10.21
C THR A 78 10.31 3.52 9.38
N CYS A 79 10.25 3.61 8.05
CA CYS A 79 11.31 3.12 7.17
C CYS A 79 12.44 4.15 6.96
N GLY A 80 12.22 5.42 7.32
CA GLY A 80 13.19 6.51 7.15
C GLY A 80 13.45 6.91 5.70
N VAL A 81 12.61 6.49 4.74
CA VAL A 81 12.83 6.70 3.30
C VAL A 81 11.53 7.01 2.57
N CYS A 82 11.64 7.67 1.42
CA CYS A 82 10.54 7.81 0.48
C CYS A 82 10.35 6.55 -0.36
N LEU A 83 9.11 6.17 -0.60
CA LEU A 83 8.74 4.94 -1.29
C LEU A 83 7.74 5.23 -2.42
N LEU A 84 7.89 4.54 -3.55
CA LEU A 84 7.02 4.65 -4.71
C LEU A 84 5.65 4.01 -4.46
N LYS A 85 4.58 4.69 -4.90
CA LYS A 85 3.17 4.28 -4.73
C LYS A 85 2.91 3.71 -3.33
N MET A 86 3.36 4.43 -2.30
CA MET A 86 3.27 3.97 -0.91
C MET A 86 1.79 3.82 -0.54
N ASP A 87 1.44 2.65 -0.02
CA ASP A 87 0.10 2.37 0.48
C ASP A 87 0.02 2.58 1.99
N HIS A 88 0.84 1.86 2.75
CA HIS A 88 0.97 2.04 4.20
C HIS A 88 2.22 1.32 4.71
N HIS A 89 2.68 1.68 5.91
CA HIS A 89 3.60 0.84 6.67
C HIS A 89 2.79 -0.22 7.41
N CYS A 90 3.07 -1.50 7.19
CA CYS A 90 2.32 -2.61 7.78
C CYS A 90 3.12 -3.26 8.92
N PRO A 91 2.75 -3.04 10.20
CA PRO A 91 3.46 -3.63 11.33
C PRO A 91 3.50 -5.16 11.28
N TRP A 92 2.43 -5.79 10.78
CA TRP A 92 2.31 -7.25 10.66
C TRP A 92 3.30 -7.87 9.69
N THR A 93 3.75 -7.11 8.69
CA THR A 93 4.79 -7.56 7.76
C THR A 93 6.16 -7.00 8.11
N ASN A 94 6.24 -6.11 9.11
CA ASN A 94 7.42 -5.30 9.43
C ASN A 94 8.05 -4.67 8.17
N ASN A 95 7.20 -4.22 7.26
CA ASN A 95 7.59 -3.73 5.95
C ASN A 95 6.59 -2.68 5.45
N CYS A 96 7.05 -1.81 4.56
CA CYS A 96 6.15 -0.88 3.90
C CYS A 96 5.54 -1.52 2.66
N ILE A 97 4.22 -1.40 2.53
CA ILE A 97 3.48 -1.82 1.35
C ILE A 97 3.46 -0.64 0.38
N GLY A 98 3.92 -0.88 -0.85
CA GLY A 98 3.95 0.10 -1.93
C GLY A 98 4.07 -0.56 -3.29
N PHE A 99 4.51 0.18 -4.31
CA PHE A 99 4.50 -0.26 -5.71
C PHE A 99 4.94 -1.72 -5.92
N HIS A 100 6.12 -2.07 -5.40
CA HIS A 100 6.80 -3.32 -5.72
C HIS A 100 6.26 -4.57 -5.00
N ASN A 101 5.62 -4.40 -3.84
CA ASN A 101 5.14 -5.51 -3.02
C ASN A 101 3.62 -5.48 -2.77
N HIS A 102 2.89 -4.50 -3.33
CA HIS A 102 1.44 -4.38 -3.17
C HIS A 102 0.71 -5.65 -3.58
N LYS A 103 1.03 -6.23 -4.75
CA LYS A 103 0.46 -7.52 -5.20
C LYS A 103 0.65 -8.62 -4.15
N PHE A 104 1.86 -8.75 -3.59
CA PHE A 104 2.15 -9.79 -2.61
C PHE A 104 1.36 -9.61 -1.32
N PHE A 105 1.09 -8.36 -0.93
CA PHE A 105 0.22 -8.05 0.19
C PHE A 105 -1.23 -8.47 -0.10
N ILE A 106 -1.79 -8.13 -1.27
CA ILE A 106 -3.15 -8.55 -1.63
C ILE A 106 -3.28 -10.07 -1.67
N VAL A 107 -2.34 -10.76 -2.33
CA VAL A 107 -2.29 -12.22 -2.39
C VAL A 107 -2.18 -12.84 -0.99
N PHE A 108 -1.37 -12.25 -0.10
CA PHE A 108 -1.28 -12.66 1.31
C PHE A 108 -2.62 -12.51 2.03
N LEU A 109 -3.32 -11.38 1.85
CA LEU A 109 -4.64 -11.16 2.44
C LEU A 109 -5.65 -12.21 1.96
N SER A 110 -5.74 -12.41 0.63
CA SER A 110 -6.67 -13.35 0.02
C SER A 110 -6.43 -14.79 0.46
N TRP A 111 -5.18 -15.27 0.45
CA TRP A 111 -4.86 -16.62 0.94
C TRP A 111 -5.09 -16.76 2.44
N GLY A 112 -4.90 -15.68 3.22
CA GLY A 112 -5.24 -15.66 4.64
C GLY A 112 -6.74 -15.88 4.89
N VAL A 113 -7.61 -15.25 4.09
CA VAL A 113 -9.07 -15.48 4.14
C VAL A 113 -9.40 -16.94 3.81
N VAL A 114 -8.85 -17.48 2.72
CA VAL A 114 -9.07 -18.88 2.31
C VAL A 114 -8.62 -19.85 3.40
N TYR A 115 -7.46 -19.62 4.01
CA TYR A 115 -6.93 -20.46 5.08
C TYR A 115 -7.80 -20.42 6.35
N CYS A 116 -8.23 -19.23 6.77
CA CYS A 116 -9.13 -19.11 7.93
C CYS A 116 -10.48 -19.81 7.65
N PHE A 117 -11.04 -19.61 6.46
CA PHE A 117 -12.28 -20.27 6.06
C PHE A 117 -12.14 -21.80 6.04
N PHE A 118 -11.03 -22.32 5.51
CA PHE A 118 -10.73 -23.75 5.52
C PHE A 118 -10.69 -24.31 6.95
N ILE A 119 -10.02 -23.62 7.89
CA ILE A 119 -9.99 -24.02 9.30
C ILE A 119 -11.40 -24.02 9.90
N ILE A 120 -12.18 -22.96 9.70
CA ILE A 120 -13.55 -22.85 10.21
C ILE A 120 -14.40 -24.02 9.72
N CYS A 121 -14.37 -24.33 8.42
CA CYS A 121 -15.14 -25.43 7.84
C CYS A 121 -14.73 -26.79 8.39
N THR A 122 -13.43 -27.06 8.49
CA THR A 122 -12.90 -28.36 8.94
C THR A 122 -13.06 -28.57 10.45
N SER A 123 -13.09 -27.51 11.25
CA SER A 123 -13.26 -27.60 12.71
C SER A 123 -14.70 -27.36 13.20
N ALA A 124 -15.64 -26.98 12.32
CA ALA A 124 -17.03 -26.68 12.68
C ALA A 124 -17.78 -27.85 13.33
N SER A 125 -17.57 -29.08 12.86
CA SER A 125 -18.21 -30.28 13.45
C SER A 125 -17.77 -30.50 14.89
N TYR A 126 -16.45 -30.40 15.14
CA TYR A 126 -15.87 -30.52 16.48
C TYR A 126 -16.31 -29.38 17.41
N PHE A 127 -16.40 -28.15 16.89
CA PHE A 127 -16.96 -27.03 17.62
C PHE A 127 -18.42 -27.30 18.03
N ALA A 128 -19.25 -27.81 17.13
CA ALA A 128 -20.63 -28.14 17.43
C ALA A 128 -20.76 -29.31 18.44
N GLU A 129 -19.91 -30.32 18.33
CA GLU A 129 -19.88 -31.46 19.27
C GLU A 129 -19.49 -31.03 20.69
N PHE A 130 -18.53 -30.10 20.82
CA PHE A 130 -18.12 -29.54 22.11
C PHE A 130 -19.31 -28.99 22.90
N TRP A 131 -20.22 -28.27 22.24
CA TRP A 131 -21.42 -27.71 22.89
C TRP A 131 -22.54 -28.73 23.08
N ARG A 132 -22.63 -29.76 22.24
CA ARG A 132 -23.69 -30.79 22.33
C ARG A 132 -23.39 -31.87 23.38
N CYS A 133 -22.12 -32.21 23.60
CA CYS A 133 -21.73 -33.32 24.47
C CYS A 133 -20.68 -32.89 25.52
N PRO A 134 -21.05 -32.04 26.50
CA PRO A 134 -20.12 -31.44 27.45
C PRO A 134 -19.51 -32.41 28.47
N ASN A 135 -20.12 -33.59 28.69
CA ASN A 135 -19.70 -34.53 29.74
C ASN A 135 -18.60 -35.51 29.30
N ASN A 136 -18.14 -35.45 28.04
CA ASN A 136 -17.16 -36.39 27.49
C ASN A 136 -15.99 -35.64 26.81
N ILE A 137 -15.45 -34.62 27.49
CA ILE A 137 -14.42 -33.74 26.94
C ILE A 137 -13.04 -34.36 27.20
N SER A 138 -12.46 -35.00 26.18
CA SER A 138 -11.02 -35.28 26.14
C SER A 138 -10.25 -33.98 25.87
N VAL A 139 -9.06 -33.85 26.45
CA VAL A 139 -8.22 -32.64 26.45
C VAL A 139 -7.87 -32.12 25.04
N ASP A 140 -8.03 -32.92 23.99
CA ASP A 140 -7.83 -32.53 22.58
C ASP A 140 -8.93 -31.58 22.02
N ARG A 141 -10.11 -31.49 22.67
CA ARG A 141 -11.22 -30.64 22.16
C ARG A 141 -10.99 -29.14 22.40
N PHE A 142 -10.22 -28.76 23.41
CA PHE A 142 -9.98 -27.34 23.73
C PHE A 142 -9.09 -26.65 22.70
N GLN A 143 -8.10 -27.35 22.14
CA GLN A 143 -7.24 -26.81 21.09
C GLN A 143 -8.02 -26.55 19.80
N VAL A 144 -8.91 -27.47 19.42
CA VAL A 144 -9.77 -27.31 18.23
C VAL A 144 -10.78 -26.17 18.43
N LEU A 145 -11.33 -26.04 19.64
CA LEU A 145 -12.18 -24.89 20.00
C LEU A 145 -11.45 -23.56 19.87
N PHE A 146 -10.25 -23.46 20.46
CA PHE A 146 -9.42 -22.27 20.38
C PHE A 146 -9.04 -21.94 18.93
N LEU A 147 -8.64 -22.95 18.16
CA LEU A 147 -8.33 -22.81 16.74
C LEU A 147 -9.52 -22.26 15.95
N PHE A 148 -10.74 -22.78 16.16
CA PHE A 148 -11.96 -22.29 15.51
C PHE A 148 -12.22 -20.82 15.83
N ILE A 149 -12.15 -20.44 17.11
CA ILE A 149 -12.41 -19.06 17.56
C ILE A 149 -11.40 -18.09 16.97
N VAL A 150 -10.10 -18.44 17.03
CA VAL A 150 -9.03 -17.61 16.46
C VAL A 150 -9.20 -17.48 14.95
N ALA A 151 -9.46 -18.59 14.24
CA ALA A 151 -9.68 -18.56 12.79
C ALA A 151 -10.92 -17.73 12.40
N ALA A 152 -12.01 -17.79 13.17
CA ALA A 152 -13.21 -16.98 12.95
C ALA A 152 -12.93 -15.48 13.14
N MET A 153 -12.25 -15.11 14.23
CA MET A 153 -11.91 -13.71 14.52
C MET A 153 -10.96 -13.13 13.47
N PHE A 154 -9.83 -13.82 13.20
CA PHE A 154 -8.88 -13.37 12.19
C PHE A 154 -9.49 -13.41 10.79
N GLY A 155 -10.27 -14.45 10.46
CA GLY A 155 -10.93 -14.60 9.17
C GLY A 155 -11.88 -13.44 8.88
N LEU A 156 -12.68 -12.99 9.86
CA LEU A 156 -13.58 -11.85 9.72
C LEU A 156 -12.80 -10.55 9.47
N CYS A 157 -11.78 -10.26 10.29
CA CYS A 157 -10.94 -9.07 10.12
C CYS A 157 -10.22 -9.07 8.78
N GLN A 158 -9.64 -10.21 8.40
CA GLN A 158 -8.90 -10.38 7.16
C GLN A 158 -9.83 -10.23 5.94
N LEU A 159 -11.06 -10.74 6.02
CA LEU A 159 -12.05 -10.59 4.96
C LEU A 159 -12.41 -9.11 4.74
N GLY A 160 -12.61 -8.36 5.82
CA GLY A 160 -12.86 -6.91 5.74
C GLY A 160 -11.70 -6.17 5.10
N LEU A 161 -10.46 -6.42 5.55
CA LEU A 161 -9.27 -5.79 5.01
C LEU A 161 -9.01 -6.17 3.55
N ALA A 162 -9.12 -7.46 3.20
CA ALA A 162 -8.97 -7.94 1.83
C ALA A 162 -10.01 -7.30 0.90
N SER A 163 -11.27 -7.22 1.33
CA SER A 163 -12.35 -6.62 0.54
C SER A 163 -12.10 -5.13 0.30
N TYR A 164 -11.66 -4.40 1.33
CA TYR A 164 -11.30 -2.99 1.21
C TYR A 164 -10.17 -2.76 0.21
N HIS A 165 -9.06 -3.51 0.32
CA HIS A 165 -7.96 -3.34 -0.62
C HIS A 165 -8.30 -3.81 -2.04
N MET A 166 -9.16 -4.83 -2.21
CA MET A 166 -9.66 -5.22 -3.53
C MET A 166 -10.52 -4.11 -4.16
N TYR A 167 -11.31 -3.41 -3.35
CA TYR A 167 -12.02 -2.20 -3.80
C TYR A 167 -11.04 -1.10 -4.22
N LEU A 168 -10.00 -0.83 -3.41
CA LEU A 168 -8.98 0.17 -3.74
C LEU A 168 -8.23 -0.15 -5.04
N VAL A 169 -7.86 -1.42 -5.25
CA VAL A 169 -7.29 -1.88 -6.52
C VAL A 169 -8.28 -1.63 -7.67
N GLY A 170 -9.56 -1.91 -7.47
CA GLY A 170 -10.60 -1.68 -8.48
C GLY A 170 -10.78 -0.22 -8.91
N ILE A 171 -10.40 0.75 -8.07
CA ILE A 171 -10.45 2.19 -8.37
C ILE A 171 -9.07 2.83 -8.53
N ASN A 172 -7.99 2.04 -8.49
CA ASN A 172 -6.59 2.46 -8.58
C ASN A 172 -6.18 3.55 -7.57
N LEU A 173 -6.65 3.44 -6.34
CA LEU A 173 -6.18 4.28 -5.22
C LEU A 173 -5.33 3.46 -4.26
N SER A 174 -4.36 4.12 -3.65
CA SER A 174 -3.71 3.65 -2.43
C SER A 174 -4.51 4.12 -1.21
N THR A 175 -4.29 3.47 -0.07
CA THR A 175 -4.87 3.85 1.21
C THR A 175 -4.60 5.31 1.55
N LEU A 176 -3.36 5.81 1.35
CA LEU A 176 -3.01 7.22 1.58
C LEU A 176 -3.79 8.19 0.71
N GLU A 177 -4.04 7.85 -0.55
CA GLU A 177 -4.78 8.69 -1.49
C GLU A 177 -6.28 8.77 -1.12
N THR A 178 -6.80 7.89 -0.26
CA THR A 178 -8.17 8.02 0.26
C THR A 178 -8.32 9.11 1.32
N PHE A 179 -7.24 9.47 2.03
CA PHE A 179 -7.24 10.57 2.99
C PHE A 179 -7.00 11.92 2.31
N HIS A 180 -6.18 11.93 1.27
CA HIS A 180 -5.88 13.11 0.47
C HIS A 180 -5.88 12.75 -1.01
N TYR A 181 -7.00 13.03 -1.69
CA TYR A 181 -7.13 12.71 -3.11
C TYR A 181 -6.03 13.39 -3.93
N PRO A 182 -5.49 12.69 -4.93
CA PRO A 182 -4.43 13.23 -5.77
C PRO A 182 -4.96 14.43 -6.55
N ARG A 183 -4.08 15.38 -6.79
CA ARG A 183 -4.38 16.64 -7.46
C ARG A 183 -3.30 16.89 -8.50
N LEU A 184 -3.71 17.14 -9.75
CA LEU A 184 -2.81 17.65 -10.78
C LEU A 184 -2.36 19.07 -10.46
N ARG A 185 -1.16 19.48 -10.89
CA ARG A 185 -0.70 20.87 -10.75
C ARG A 185 -1.74 21.86 -11.31
N GLY A 186 -2.17 22.81 -10.48
CA GLY A 186 -3.23 23.78 -10.83
C GLY A 186 -4.66 23.23 -10.87
N GLY A 187 -4.86 21.92 -10.66
CA GLY A 187 -6.15 21.26 -10.66
C GLY A 187 -6.81 21.17 -9.28
N GLN A 188 -8.00 20.54 -9.25
CA GLN A 188 -8.70 20.19 -8.01
C GLN A 188 -8.40 18.73 -7.61
N PRO A 189 -8.58 18.35 -6.33
CA PRO A 189 -8.46 16.96 -5.91
C PRO A 189 -9.45 16.06 -6.66
N ASP A 190 -8.97 14.94 -7.20
CA ASP A 190 -9.78 14.03 -8.00
C ASP A 190 -9.50 12.58 -7.61
N LYS A 191 -10.53 11.91 -7.06
CA LYS A 191 -10.46 10.49 -6.68
C LYS A 191 -10.40 9.54 -7.87
N THR A 192 -10.75 10.01 -9.08
CA THR A 192 -10.77 9.22 -10.31
C THR A 192 -9.53 9.41 -11.18
N LEU A 193 -8.59 10.26 -10.76
CA LEU A 193 -7.44 10.66 -11.55
C LEU A 193 -6.62 9.49 -12.13
N PHE A 194 -6.47 8.40 -11.36
CA PHE A 194 -5.74 7.20 -11.78
C PHE A 194 -6.65 6.05 -12.22
N ASN A 195 -7.97 6.25 -12.26
CA ASN A 195 -8.91 5.20 -12.59
C ASN A 195 -8.97 5.00 -14.11
N LEU A 196 -8.46 3.86 -14.58
CA LEU A 196 -8.42 3.45 -15.98
C LEU A 196 -9.58 2.51 -16.36
N GLY A 197 -10.54 2.33 -15.46
CA GLY A 197 -11.55 1.28 -15.50
C GLY A 197 -11.10 0.01 -14.79
N ILE A 198 -12.05 -0.71 -14.19
CA ILE A 198 -11.79 -1.84 -13.27
C ILE A 198 -10.77 -2.83 -13.84
N LYS A 199 -10.96 -3.27 -15.09
CA LYS A 199 -10.07 -4.25 -15.73
C LYS A 199 -8.61 -3.77 -15.77
N GLU A 200 -8.37 -2.54 -16.23
CA GLU A 200 -7.01 -2.02 -16.38
C GLU A 200 -6.40 -1.69 -15.01
N ASN A 201 -7.20 -1.23 -14.04
CA ASN A 201 -6.72 -1.04 -12.67
C ASN A 201 -6.25 -2.34 -12.00
N PHE A 202 -6.97 -3.44 -12.24
CA PHE A 202 -6.52 -4.75 -11.79
C PHE A 202 -5.25 -5.20 -12.52
N ARG A 203 -5.12 -4.93 -13.82
CA ARG A 203 -3.90 -5.26 -14.60
C ARG A 203 -2.67 -4.48 -14.13
N GLU A 204 -2.83 -3.24 -13.69
CA GLU A 204 -1.75 -2.45 -13.05
C GLU A 204 -1.16 -3.12 -11.81
N THR A 205 -1.94 -3.94 -11.08
CA THR A 205 -1.47 -4.61 -9.87
C THR A 205 -1.10 -6.08 -10.10
N PHE A 206 -1.89 -6.80 -10.90
CA PHE A 206 -1.75 -8.26 -11.06
C PHE A 206 -1.10 -8.67 -12.39
N GLY A 207 -0.86 -7.73 -13.29
CA GLY A 207 -0.37 -7.97 -14.65
C GLY A 207 -1.46 -8.47 -15.60
N SER A 208 -1.05 -8.75 -16.84
CA SER A 208 -1.95 -9.22 -17.90
C SER A 208 -2.28 -10.71 -17.82
N CYS A 209 -1.41 -11.52 -17.21
CA CYS A 209 -1.59 -12.97 -17.11
C CYS A 209 -2.37 -13.34 -15.84
N PHE A 210 -3.66 -13.67 -16.00
CA PHE A 210 -4.55 -14.00 -14.88
C PHE A 210 -4.08 -15.22 -14.07
N GLN A 211 -3.44 -16.22 -14.70
CA GLN A 211 -2.93 -17.40 -14.00
C GLN A 211 -1.87 -17.05 -12.94
N LEU A 212 -1.12 -15.98 -13.16
CA LEU A 212 -0.10 -15.49 -12.23
C LEU A 212 -0.66 -14.52 -11.19
N ALA A 213 -1.93 -14.11 -11.29
CA ALA A 213 -2.53 -13.12 -10.39
C ALA A 213 -2.58 -13.63 -8.93
N ILE A 214 -2.88 -14.91 -8.74
CA ILE A 214 -2.98 -15.55 -7.42
C ILE A 214 -1.62 -16.03 -6.87
N LEU A 215 -0.57 -15.98 -7.69
CA LEU A 215 0.76 -16.44 -7.32
C LEU A 215 1.64 -15.27 -6.85
N PRO A 216 2.46 -15.47 -5.80
CA PRO A 216 3.37 -14.44 -5.29
C PRO A 216 4.63 -14.30 -6.17
N VAL A 217 4.43 -14.00 -7.45
CA VAL A 217 5.46 -13.71 -8.45
C VAL A 217 5.27 -12.31 -9.04
N PHE A 218 6.37 -11.67 -9.44
CA PHE A 218 6.31 -10.37 -10.10
C PHE A 218 5.65 -10.53 -11.47
N THR A 219 4.77 -9.58 -11.79
CA THR A 219 3.98 -9.55 -13.05
C THR A 219 3.84 -8.15 -13.62
N THR A 220 4.31 -7.15 -12.88
CA THR A 220 4.35 -5.72 -13.17
C THR A 220 5.62 -5.13 -12.57
#